data_AF-A0A6B3HBN7-F1
#
_entry.id   AF-A0A6B3HBN7-F1
#
_cell.length_a   1.000
_cell.length_b   1.000
_cell.length_c   1.000
_cell.angle_alpha   90.00
_cell.angle_beta   90.00
_cell.angle_gamma   90.00
#
_symmetry.space_group_name_H-M   'P 1'
#
loop_
_entity.id
_entity.type
_entity.pdbx_description
1 polymer ?
#
loop_
_entity_poly.entity_id
_entity_poly.type
_entity_poly.pdbx_seq_one_letter_code
_entity_poly.pdbx_strand_id
1 'polypeptide(L)' 'PTQVTIPSLKIRSSLMRLGLNADGTVEVPPAEQGMRAGWYTGGAAPGRPGAAVLIGHNDTRFGRAVFHDLKDIRKGAE' A
#
# COMPACT_ATOMS: atom_id res chain seq x y z
N PRO A 1 0.99 1.79 -12.65
CA PRO A 1 1.14 2.65 -11.45
C PRO A 1 2.54 2.52 -10.84
N THR A 2 3.14 3.64 -10.43
CA THR A 2 4.53 3.69 -9.96
C THR A 2 4.64 4.14 -8.50
N GLN A 3 3.68 4.92 -8.02
CA GLN A 3 3.72 5.54 -6.70
C GLN A 3 2.31 5.82 -6.17
N VAL A 4 2.17 5.80 -4.85
CA VAL A 4 1.04 6.37 -4.10
C VAL A 4 1.54 7.56 -3.28
N THR A 5 0.74 8.62 -3.21
CA THR A 5 1.00 9.79 -2.37
C THR A 5 -0.26 10.10 -1.58
N ILE A 6 -0.10 10.39 -0.29
CA ILE A 6 -1.15 10.96 0.57
C ILE A 6 -0.55 12.19 1.29
N PRO A 7 -0.49 13.39 0.66
CA PRO A 7 0.20 14.55 1.22
C PRO A 7 -0.24 14.97 2.63
N SER A 8 -1.53 14.89 2.94
CA SER A 8 -2.09 15.19 4.27
C SER A 8 -1.47 14.38 5.40
N LEU A 9 -1.00 13.17 5.09
CA LEU A 9 -0.30 12.27 6.02
C LEU A 9 1.20 12.18 5.74
N LYS A 10 1.73 13.01 4.82
CA LYS A 10 3.13 12.99 4.36
C LYS A 10 3.58 11.63 3.83
N ILE A 11 2.65 10.84 3.28
CA ILE A 11 2.96 9.54 2.69
C ILE A 11 3.37 9.74 1.24
N ARG A 12 4.53 9.18 0.88
CA ARG A 12 4.98 9.04 -0.51
C ARG A 12 5.71 7.72 -0.63
N SER A 13 5.20 6.81 -1.46
CA SER A 13 5.72 5.45 -1.52
C SER A 13 5.70 4.89 -2.95
N SER A 14 6.82 4.33 -3.40
CA SER A 14 6.86 3.54 -4.62
C SER A 14 6.01 2.28 -4.47
N LEU A 15 5.32 1.87 -5.53
CA LEU A 15 4.49 0.67 -5.50
C LEU A 15 5.23 -0.55 -6.05
N MET A 16 5.34 -1.60 -5.25
CA MET A 16 5.71 -2.93 -5.75
C MET A 16 4.48 -3.68 -6.30
N ARG A 17 4.70 -4.66 -7.18
CA ARG A 17 3.63 -5.55 -7.65
C ARG A 17 3.46 -6.69 -6.65
N LEU A 18 2.22 -6.95 -6.27
CA LEU A 18 1.85 -8.03 -5.36
C LEU A 18 0.88 -8.97 -6.08
N GLY A 19 1.15 -10.28 -5.99
CA GLY A 19 0.30 -11.35 -6.48
C GLY A 19 -0.40 -12.09 -5.35
N LEU A 20 -0.51 -13.39 -5.52
CA LEU A 20 -1.00 -14.31 -4.50
C LEU A 20 0.13 -15.27 -4.10
N ASN A 21 0.19 -15.58 -2.81
CA ASN A 21 0.98 -16.69 -2.31
C ASN A 21 0.39 -18.03 -2.80
N ALA A 22 1.15 -19.11 -2.63
CA ALA A 22 0.71 -20.46 -3.04
C ALA A 22 -0.56 -20.95 -2.33
N ASP A 23 -0.84 -20.43 -1.13
CA ASP A 23 -2.05 -20.70 -0.34
C ASP A 23 -3.26 -19.83 -0.73
N GLY A 24 -3.11 -18.98 -1.76
CA GLY A 24 -4.15 -18.08 -2.25
C GLY A 24 -4.30 -16.79 -1.46
N THR A 25 -3.51 -16.56 -0.42
CA THR A 25 -3.50 -15.27 0.29
C THR A 25 -2.81 -14.19 -0.54
N VAL A 26 -3.18 -12.92 -0.35
CA VAL A 26 -2.52 -11.82 -1.05
C VAL A 26 -1.11 -11.62 -0.51
N GLU A 27 -0.14 -11.45 -1.40
CA GLU A 27 1.22 -11.08 -1.01
C GLU A 27 1.20 -9.73 -0.27
N VAL A 28 2.09 -9.58 0.71
CA VAL A 28 2.28 -8.32 1.44
C VAL A 28 3.72 -7.83 1.25
N PRO A 29 3.99 -6.52 1.30
CA PRO A 29 5.36 -6.02 1.29
C PRO A 29 6.20 -6.68 2.38
N PRO A 30 7.48 -7.03 2.15
CA PRO A 30 8.33 -7.59 3.19
C PRO A 30 8.58 -6.56 4.31
N ALA A 31 8.79 -7.04 5.54
CA ALA A 31 8.94 -6.17 6.71
C ALA A 31 10.12 -5.19 6.58
N GLU A 32 11.20 -5.61 5.95
CA GLU A 32 12.39 -4.80 5.65
C GLU A 32 12.08 -3.63 4.71
N GLN A 33 10.97 -3.72 3.97
CA GLN A 33 10.46 -2.67 3.09
C GLN A 33 9.16 -2.07 3.64
N GLY A 34 9.02 -1.96 4.97
CA GLY A 34 7.81 -1.43 5.61
C GLY A 34 7.36 -0.03 5.13
N MET A 35 8.27 0.78 4.60
CA MET A 35 7.95 2.10 4.00
C MET A 35 7.48 2.02 2.53
N ARG A 36 7.43 0.81 1.94
CA ARG A 36 6.90 0.57 0.60
C ARG A 36 5.51 -0.04 0.66
N ALA A 37 4.60 0.53 -0.11
CA ALA A 37 3.31 -0.08 -0.41
C ALA A 37 3.42 -0.96 -1.66
N GLY A 38 2.47 -1.86 -1.84
CA GLY A 38 2.31 -2.64 -3.05
C GLY A 38 0.91 -2.57 -3.60
N TRP A 39 0.79 -2.81 -4.91
CA TRP A 39 -0.47 -2.92 -5.62
C TRP A 39 -0.75 -4.38 -5.93
N TYR A 40 -1.93 -4.87 -5.54
CA TYR A 40 -2.37 -6.21 -5.88
C TYR A 40 -2.80 -6.30 -7.35
N THR A 41 -2.07 -7.09 -8.13
CA THR A 41 -2.21 -7.18 -9.58
C THR A 41 -3.41 -8.00 -10.05
N GLY A 42 -4.06 -8.75 -9.14
CA GLY A 42 -5.32 -9.44 -9.44
C GLY A 42 -6.55 -8.51 -9.48
N GLY A 43 -6.41 -7.26 -9.01
CA GLY A 43 -7.43 -6.21 -9.13
C GLY A 43 -7.23 -5.30 -10.34
N ALA A 44 -8.06 -4.26 -10.46
CA ALA A 44 -7.87 -3.26 -11.49
C ALA A 44 -6.56 -2.48 -11.26
N ALA A 45 -5.88 -2.11 -12.34
CA ALA A 45 -4.76 -1.19 -12.24
C ALA A 45 -5.26 0.22 -11.86
N PRO A 46 -4.61 0.92 -10.92
CA PRO A 46 -4.91 2.32 -10.62
C PRO A 46 -5.02 3.17 -11.90
N GLY A 47 -6.12 3.93 -12.01
CA GLY A 47 -6.48 4.72 -13.20
C GLY A 47 -7.27 3.96 -14.27
N ARG A 48 -7.56 2.67 -14.08
CA ARG A 48 -8.45 1.88 -14.93
C ARG A 48 -9.80 1.64 -14.23
N PRO A 49 -10.88 1.37 -14.99
CA PRO A 49 -12.16 0.99 -14.40
C PRO A 49 -12.03 -0.23 -13.48
N GLY A 50 -12.67 -0.16 -12.31
CA GLY A 50 -12.66 -1.22 -11.28
C GLY A 50 -11.89 -0.81 -10.02
N ALA A 51 -11.96 -1.65 -8.99
CA ALA A 51 -11.30 -1.40 -7.72
C ALA A 51 -9.79 -1.74 -7.81
N ALA A 52 -8.95 -0.78 -7.46
CA ALA A 52 -7.53 -1.00 -7.23
C ALA A 52 -7.27 -1.19 -5.73
N VAL A 53 -6.48 -2.21 -5.38
CA VAL A 53 -6.16 -2.53 -3.98
C VAL A 53 -4.69 -2.26 -3.72
N LEU A 54 -4.42 -1.39 -2.76
CA LEU A 54 -3.08 -1.08 -2.26
C LEU A 54 -2.89 -1.66 -0.86
N ILE A 55 -1.72 -2.24 -0.62
CA ILE A 55 -1.39 -2.96 0.60
C ILE A 55 -0.09 -2.39 1.17
N GLY A 56 -0.07 -2.13 2.46
CA GLY A 56 1.09 -1.61 3.18
C GLY A 56 0.94 -1.85 4.67
N HIS A 57 2.07 -1.89 5.37
CA HIS A 57 2.09 -2.15 6.81
C HIS A 57 1.66 -0.92 7.61
N ASN A 58 0.98 -1.17 8.75
CA ASN A 58 0.81 -0.17 9.81
C ASN A 58 2.11 -0.02 10.62
N ASP A 59 2.66 -1.17 11.04
CA ASP A 59 3.95 -1.28 11.73
C ASP A 59 4.68 -2.53 11.25
N THR A 60 5.98 -2.56 11.49
CA THR A 60 6.83 -3.74 11.32
C THR A 60 7.67 -3.94 12.58
N ARG A 61 8.44 -5.04 12.62
CA ARG A 61 9.47 -5.24 13.65
C ARG A 61 10.55 -4.14 13.68
N PHE A 62 10.60 -3.28 12.66
CA PHE A 62 11.51 -2.13 12.55
C PHE A 62 10.85 -0.81 12.96
N GLY A 63 9.59 -0.84 13.43
CA GLY A 63 8.82 0.34 13.85
C GLY A 63 7.77 0.75 12.83
N ARG A 64 7.45 2.05 12.84
CA ARG A 64 6.41 2.68 12.01
C ARG A 64 6.61 2.38 10.53
N ALA A 65 5.50 2.15 9.82
CA ALA A 65 5.51 1.79 8.41
C ALA A 65 4.68 2.76 7.54
N VAL A 66 4.59 2.48 6.24
CA VAL A 66 4.01 3.39 5.22
C VAL A 66 2.59 3.86 5.56
N PHE A 67 1.80 3.05 6.24
CA PHE A 67 0.40 3.32 6.55
C PHE A 67 0.10 3.47 8.04
N HIS A 68 1.13 3.68 8.88
CA HIS A 68 0.96 3.87 10.32
C HIS A 68 -0.07 4.97 10.68
N ASP A 69 -0.05 6.07 9.93
CA ASP A 69 -0.87 7.26 10.19
C ASP A 69 -2.20 7.26 9.40
N LEU A 70 -2.56 6.16 8.71
CA LEU A 70 -3.83 6.11 7.96
C LEU A 70 -5.06 6.33 8.84
N LYS A 71 -4.99 5.97 10.12
CA LYS A 71 -6.07 6.21 11.10
C LYS A 71 -6.41 7.70 11.28
N ASP A 72 -5.49 8.59 10.92
CA ASP A 72 -5.66 10.05 11.07
C ASP A 72 -6.16 10.72 9.77
N ILE A 73 -6.41 9.93 8.71
CA ILE A 73 -6.94 10.44 7.44
C ILE A 73 -8.35 11.00 7.60
N ARG A 74 -8.65 12.08 6.88
CA ARG A 74 -9.96 12.72 6.88
C ARG A 74 -10.65 12.56 5.53
N LYS A 75 -11.98 12.61 5.53
CA LYS A 75 -12.75 12.65 4.27
C LYS A 75 -12.31 13.86 3.43
N GLY A 76 -12.01 13.60 2.15
CA GLY A 76 -11.53 14.63 1.21
C GLY A 76 -10.05 14.98 1.36
N ALA A 77 -9.30 14.25 2.20
CA ALA A 77 -7.87 14.39 2.27
C ALA A 77 -7.20 13.92 0.98
N GLU A 78 -6.22 14.68 0.54
CA GLU A 78 -5.28 14.25 -0.49
C GLU A 78 -4.06 13.64 0.15
#